data_AF-A0A7V5QBR2-F1
#
_entry.id   AF-A0A7V5QBR2-F1
#
_cell.length_a   1.000
_cell.length_b   1.000
_cell.length_c   1.000
_cell.angle_alpha   90.00
_cell.angle_beta   90.00
_cell.angle_gamma   90.00
#
_symmetry.space_group_name_H-M   'P 1'
#
loop_
_entity.id
_entity.type
_entity.pdbx_description
1 polymer ?
#
loop_
_entity_poly.entity_id
_entity_poly.type
_entity_poly.pdbx_seq_one_letter_code
_entity_poly.pdbx_strand_id
1 'polypeptide(L)'
;MMNRSLIASLKALPEPPDISAAAEKCRDLFAAEGGGALHELARSHPPVQSLLLELASASPYLFALISRNLEFTCQCLTQNPESLMQEIRQQTGKDLRDLADETGVQSILRRAKARAALLVALGDISGYWPVLEAARQLSEMADWLVQEAVRWLIGQEARAGNLVLRTPGDPALSCGYTVLALGKLGAGELNYSSDIDLIVLYAPETAPLGEGADAAKTFIRLTRNLVKLLAGRTRDGYVFRTDLRLRPDPGATQLAISIAAAAQYYLTIGQNWERAAMIRARPIAGDLALGASFLKELQPFIWRKYLDFAAIKDVHAMKRQINAHKGFGGIAVLDHNLKLGRGGIREIEFFIQTQQLIAGGRQPELRKVRTLDALDALARSKWIEERTRRELAEAYVFLRMVEHRIQMQRDEQTHKMPASEAALAVLAAFCGFADTGEFSALLMHHLENVQRHYAALFEETPELTTEKGSLVFVGSEDDPDTLETLRIMGYPDPALVSSQIRQWHAGRFPAMRSEKARERLTEIIPFML
;
A
#
# COMPACT_ATOMS: atom_id res chain seq x y z
N MET A 1 -24.54 5.84 -14.79
CA MET A 1 -23.55 4.74 -14.87
C MET A 1 -24.12 3.71 -15.82
N MET A 2 -23.37 3.30 -16.84
CA MET A 2 -23.87 2.32 -17.81
C MET A 2 -24.05 0.98 -17.09
N ASN A 3 -25.24 0.40 -17.18
CA ASN A 3 -25.59 -0.93 -16.66
C ASN A 3 -24.90 -2.04 -17.48
N ARG A 4 -23.57 -2.00 -17.56
CA ARG A 4 -22.75 -2.93 -18.33
C ARG A 4 -22.17 -3.99 -17.38
N SER A 5 -22.21 -5.23 -17.83
CA SER A 5 -21.57 -6.37 -17.19
C SER A 5 -20.11 -6.50 -17.65
N LEU A 6 -19.31 -7.30 -16.93
CA LEU A 6 -17.91 -7.52 -17.31
C LEU A 6 -17.78 -8.16 -18.69
N ILE A 7 -18.66 -9.12 -19.01
CA ILE A 7 -18.64 -9.82 -20.30
C ILE A 7 -18.83 -8.87 -21.49
N ALA A 8 -19.55 -7.77 -21.31
CA ALA A 8 -19.75 -6.76 -22.35
C ALA A 8 -18.50 -5.89 -22.61
N SER A 9 -17.55 -5.87 -21.67
CA SER A 9 -16.30 -5.09 -21.77
C SER A 9 -15.09 -5.97 -22.08
N LEU A 10 -15.21 -7.28 -21.86
CA LEU A 10 -14.13 -8.25 -22.01
C LEU A 10 -13.69 -8.35 -23.48
N LYS A 11 -12.40 -8.08 -23.70
CA LYS A 11 -11.73 -8.35 -24.97
C LYS A 11 -11.05 -9.72 -24.90
N ALA A 12 -10.88 -10.37 -26.05
CA ALA A 12 -10.07 -11.57 -26.12
C ALA A 12 -8.63 -11.23 -25.71
N LEU A 13 -8.12 -11.93 -24.70
CA LEU A 13 -6.71 -11.86 -24.33
C LEU A 13 -5.88 -12.68 -25.33
N PRO A 14 -4.58 -12.35 -25.51
CA PRO A 14 -3.67 -13.18 -26.28
C PRO A 14 -3.68 -14.63 -25.79
N GLU A 15 -3.42 -15.58 -26.69
CA GLU A 15 -3.37 -16.99 -26.31
C GLU A 15 -2.15 -17.25 -25.39
N PRO A 16 -2.33 -18.03 -24.30
CA PRO A 16 -1.23 -18.37 -23.42
C PRO A 16 -0.20 -19.25 -24.13
N PRO A 17 1.10 -19.14 -23.81
CA PRO A 17 2.15 -19.97 -24.41
C PRO A 17 1.95 -21.48 -24.28
N ASP A 18 1.33 -21.96 -23.20
CA ASP A 18 0.96 -23.37 -22.97
C ASP A 18 -0.57 -23.56 -22.90
N ILE A 19 -1.20 -23.46 -24.06
CA ILE A 19 -2.66 -23.59 -24.20
C ILE A 19 -3.16 -25.00 -23.86
N SER A 20 -2.34 -26.04 -24.03
CA SER A 20 -2.77 -27.44 -23.85
C SER A 20 -3.04 -27.75 -22.38
N ALA A 21 -2.09 -27.40 -21.51
CA ALA A 21 -2.24 -27.57 -20.06
C ALA A 21 -3.36 -26.68 -19.49
N ALA A 22 -3.49 -25.45 -20.00
CA ALA A 22 -4.58 -24.55 -19.61
C ALA A 22 -5.96 -25.13 -20.00
N ALA A 23 -6.08 -25.67 -21.20
CA ALA A 23 -7.32 -26.28 -21.69
C ALA A 23 -7.72 -27.52 -20.87
N GLU A 24 -6.76 -28.31 -20.40
CA GLU A 24 -7.03 -29.44 -19.51
C GLU A 24 -7.65 -28.98 -18.18
N LYS A 25 -7.02 -28.01 -17.51
CA LYS A 25 -7.57 -27.42 -16.28
C LYS A 25 -8.98 -26.85 -16.47
N CYS A 26 -9.24 -26.19 -17.60
CA CYS A 26 -10.57 -25.69 -17.92
C CYS A 26 -11.60 -26.81 -18.12
N ARG A 27 -11.22 -27.94 -18.75
CA ARG A 27 -12.12 -29.11 -18.87
C ARG A 27 -12.51 -29.64 -17.49
N ASP A 28 -11.55 -29.77 -16.57
CA ASP A 28 -11.82 -30.20 -15.20
C ASP A 28 -12.74 -29.22 -14.46
N LEU A 29 -12.51 -27.92 -14.63
CA LEU A 29 -13.35 -26.86 -14.08
C LEU A 29 -14.80 -26.96 -14.57
N PHE A 30 -15.00 -27.24 -15.85
CA PHE A 30 -16.33 -27.39 -16.44
C PHE A 30 -17.04 -28.69 -16.05
N ALA A 31 -16.28 -29.75 -15.77
CA ALA A 31 -16.81 -31.03 -15.30
C ALA A 31 -17.18 -31.02 -13.81
N ALA A 32 -16.66 -30.07 -13.03
CA ALA A 32 -16.98 -29.93 -11.61
C ALA A 32 -18.46 -29.56 -11.37
N GLU A 33 -18.94 -29.86 -10.16
CA GLU A 33 -20.30 -29.48 -9.74
C GLU A 33 -20.48 -27.95 -9.81
N GLY A 34 -21.53 -27.50 -10.52
CA GLY A 34 -21.76 -26.08 -10.80
C GLY A 34 -20.97 -25.50 -11.98
N GLY A 35 -20.07 -26.28 -12.60
CA GLY A 35 -19.22 -25.83 -13.73
C GLY A 35 -19.97 -25.69 -15.05
N GLY A 36 -21.13 -26.35 -15.21
CA GLY A 36 -21.91 -26.33 -16.45
C GLY A 36 -22.38 -24.95 -16.90
N ALA A 37 -22.78 -24.08 -15.96
CA ALA A 37 -23.19 -22.71 -16.28
C ALA A 37 -22.01 -21.88 -16.82
N LEU A 38 -20.82 -22.05 -16.23
CA LEU A 38 -19.61 -21.37 -16.69
C LEU A 38 -19.14 -21.91 -18.06
N HIS A 39 -19.32 -23.21 -18.30
CA HIS A 39 -19.03 -23.82 -19.60
C HIS A 39 -19.95 -23.25 -20.69
N GLU A 40 -21.27 -23.16 -20.44
CA GLU A 40 -22.21 -22.58 -21.41
C GLU A 40 -21.88 -21.11 -21.69
N LEU A 41 -21.46 -20.36 -20.67
CA LEU A 41 -21.02 -18.98 -20.84
C LEU A 41 -19.75 -18.87 -21.70
N ALA A 42 -18.76 -19.75 -21.46
CA ALA A 42 -17.54 -19.80 -22.26
C ALA A 42 -17.81 -20.19 -23.73
N ARG A 43 -18.74 -21.12 -23.98
CA ARG A 43 -19.16 -21.52 -25.34
C ARG A 43 -19.89 -20.43 -26.09
N SER A 44 -20.77 -19.70 -25.39
CA SER A 44 -21.56 -18.63 -25.99
C SER A 44 -20.75 -17.34 -26.20
N HIS A 45 -19.67 -17.14 -25.44
CA HIS A 45 -18.85 -15.93 -25.48
C HIS A 45 -17.34 -16.27 -25.53
N PRO A 46 -16.72 -16.30 -26.72
CA PRO A 46 -15.30 -16.63 -26.89
C PRO A 46 -14.32 -15.85 -25.99
N PRO A 47 -14.50 -14.55 -25.70
CA PRO A 47 -13.62 -13.84 -24.77
C PRO A 47 -13.60 -14.42 -23.35
N VAL A 48 -14.70 -15.01 -22.88
CA VAL A 48 -14.76 -15.70 -21.58
C VAL A 48 -13.90 -16.96 -21.61
N GLN A 49 -13.92 -17.72 -22.71
CA GLN A 49 -13.05 -18.87 -22.89
C GLN A 49 -11.56 -18.45 -22.87
N SER A 50 -11.20 -17.40 -23.61
CA SER A 50 -9.83 -16.85 -23.60
C SER A 50 -9.39 -16.42 -22.20
N LEU A 51 -10.28 -15.74 -21.45
CA LEU A 51 -10.01 -15.35 -20.06
C LEU A 51 -9.74 -16.55 -19.15
N LEU A 52 -10.56 -17.61 -19.25
CA LEU A 52 -10.41 -18.80 -18.42
C LEU A 52 -9.11 -19.55 -18.74
N LEU A 53 -8.76 -19.67 -20.01
CA LEU A 53 -7.48 -20.26 -20.45
C LEU A 53 -6.29 -19.45 -19.93
N GLU A 54 -6.35 -18.13 -20.05
CA GLU A 54 -5.28 -17.26 -19.57
C GLU A 54 -5.13 -17.36 -18.05
N LEU A 55 -6.24 -17.33 -17.30
CA LEU A 55 -6.20 -17.50 -15.84
C LEU A 55 -5.67 -18.89 -15.44
N ALA A 56 -6.04 -19.94 -16.15
CA ALA A 56 -5.54 -21.30 -15.91
C ALA A 56 -4.01 -21.43 -16.13
N SER A 57 -3.47 -20.62 -17.03
CA SER A 57 -2.04 -20.54 -17.36
C SER A 57 -1.28 -19.62 -16.40
N ALA A 58 -1.67 -18.34 -16.36
CA ALA A 58 -0.92 -17.26 -15.72
C ALA A 58 -1.21 -17.08 -14.23
N SER A 59 -2.40 -17.50 -13.74
CA SER A 59 -2.81 -17.27 -12.35
C SER A 59 -3.45 -18.51 -11.70
N PRO A 60 -2.61 -19.43 -11.18
CA PRO A 60 -3.08 -20.51 -10.32
C PRO A 60 -3.95 -20.03 -9.14
N TYR A 61 -3.66 -18.85 -8.59
CA TYR A 61 -4.44 -18.27 -7.50
C TYR A 61 -5.88 -17.91 -7.91
N LEU A 62 -6.04 -17.09 -8.97
CA LEU A 62 -7.38 -16.69 -9.42
C LEU A 62 -8.16 -17.90 -9.96
N PHE A 63 -7.47 -18.83 -10.62
CA PHE A 63 -8.10 -20.07 -11.08
C PHE A 63 -8.65 -20.88 -9.91
N ALA A 64 -7.89 -21.03 -8.83
CA ALA A 64 -8.35 -21.70 -7.61
C ALA A 64 -9.52 -20.96 -6.92
N LEU A 65 -9.55 -19.63 -6.96
CA LEU A 65 -10.70 -18.85 -6.49
C LEU A 65 -11.95 -19.09 -7.31
N ILE A 66 -11.83 -19.15 -8.65
CA ILE A 66 -12.92 -19.47 -9.57
C ILE A 66 -13.46 -20.88 -9.28
N SER A 67 -12.58 -21.88 -9.16
CA SER A 67 -13.00 -23.26 -8.87
C SER A 67 -13.79 -23.39 -7.58
N ARG A 68 -13.53 -22.54 -6.58
CA ARG A 68 -14.25 -22.52 -5.30
C ARG A 68 -15.52 -21.66 -5.32
N ASN A 69 -15.72 -20.85 -6.35
CA ASN A 69 -16.78 -19.85 -6.43
C ASN A 69 -17.41 -19.82 -7.82
N LEU A 70 -17.75 -20.99 -8.38
CA LEU A 70 -18.23 -21.12 -9.77
C LEU A 70 -19.49 -20.28 -10.05
N GLU A 71 -20.51 -20.42 -9.22
CA GLU A 71 -21.75 -19.64 -9.36
C GLU A 71 -21.47 -18.13 -9.26
N PHE A 72 -20.70 -17.72 -8.26
CA PHE A 72 -20.34 -16.31 -8.08
C PHE A 72 -19.47 -15.78 -9.23
N THR A 73 -18.65 -16.63 -9.87
CA THR A 73 -17.88 -16.26 -11.06
C THR A 73 -18.81 -15.95 -12.23
N CYS A 74 -19.85 -16.78 -12.45
CA CYS A 74 -20.89 -16.48 -13.44
C CYS A 74 -21.60 -15.16 -13.14
N GLN A 75 -21.91 -14.88 -11.86
CA GLN A 75 -22.50 -13.60 -11.44
C GLN A 75 -21.55 -12.43 -11.74
N CYS A 76 -20.25 -12.55 -11.42
CA CYS A 76 -19.26 -11.51 -11.74
C CYS A 76 -19.23 -11.19 -13.23
N LEU A 77 -19.29 -12.21 -14.09
CA LEU A 77 -19.21 -12.02 -15.55
C LEU A 77 -20.49 -11.40 -16.13
N THR A 78 -21.66 -11.76 -15.60
CA THR A 78 -22.97 -11.46 -16.23
C THR A 78 -23.71 -10.28 -15.60
N GLN A 79 -23.45 -9.96 -14.33
CA GLN A 79 -24.14 -8.89 -13.60
C GLN A 79 -23.32 -7.60 -13.58
N ASN A 80 -23.93 -6.51 -13.10
CA ASN A 80 -23.24 -5.26 -12.89
C ASN A 80 -22.26 -5.39 -11.68
N PRO A 81 -20.96 -5.12 -11.86
CA PRO A 81 -19.96 -5.27 -10.80
C PRO A 81 -20.20 -4.39 -9.57
N GLU A 82 -20.67 -3.15 -9.74
CA GLU A 82 -20.94 -2.25 -8.62
C GLU A 82 -22.09 -2.75 -7.75
N SER A 83 -23.17 -3.25 -8.36
CA SER A 83 -24.28 -3.88 -7.64
C SER A 83 -23.81 -5.11 -6.86
N LEU A 84 -23.02 -5.97 -7.49
CA LEU A 84 -22.51 -7.19 -6.84
C LEU A 84 -21.55 -6.86 -5.68
N MET A 85 -20.74 -5.82 -5.81
CA MET A 85 -19.91 -5.32 -4.70
C MET A 85 -20.76 -4.83 -3.52
N GLN A 86 -21.87 -4.14 -3.79
CA GLN A 86 -22.82 -3.71 -2.76
C GLN A 86 -23.49 -4.91 -2.09
N GLU A 87 -23.89 -5.93 -2.85
CA GLU A 87 -24.48 -7.16 -2.32
C GLU A 87 -23.52 -7.90 -1.39
N ILE A 88 -22.23 -8.01 -1.74
CA ILE A 88 -21.21 -8.59 -0.87
C ILE A 88 -21.17 -7.85 0.47
N ARG A 89 -21.12 -6.51 0.45
CA ARG A 89 -21.09 -5.69 1.67
C ARG A 89 -22.38 -5.86 2.48
N GLN A 90 -23.55 -5.83 1.84
CA GLN A 90 -24.83 -5.96 2.52
C GLN A 90 -25.01 -7.32 3.17
N GLN A 91 -24.70 -8.41 2.45
CA GLN A 91 -24.81 -9.76 2.99
C GLN A 91 -23.84 -9.96 4.16
N THR A 92 -22.58 -9.59 3.96
CA THR A 92 -21.54 -9.69 5.00
C THR A 92 -21.92 -8.88 6.25
N GLY A 93 -22.40 -7.64 6.07
CA GLY A 93 -22.85 -6.80 7.18
C GLY A 93 -24.14 -7.29 7.86
N LYS A 94 -24.96 -8.12 7.20
CA LYS A 94 -26.09 -8.81 7.86
C LYS A 94 -25.57 -10.00 8.69
N ASP A 95 -24.70 -10.81 8.11
CA ASP A 95 -24.16 -12.02 8.74
C ASP A 95 -23.33 -11.70 10.01
N LEU A 96 -22.76 -10.49 10.11
CA LEU A 96 -21.97 -10.05 11.26
C LEU A 96 -22.80 -9.48 12.44
N ARG A 97 -24.01 -8.95 12.21
CA ARG A 97 -24.73 -8.11 13.21
C ARG A 97 -25.03 -8.82 14.52
N ASP A 98 -25.29 -10.12 14.49
CA ASP A 98 -25.71 -10.91 15.66
C ASP A 98 -24.73 -12.03 16.01
N LEU A 99 -23.57 -12.06 15.35
CA LEU A 99 -22.62 -13.14 15.52
C LEU A 99 -21.71 -12.89 16.72
N ALA A 100 -21.85 -13.70 17.77
CA ALA A 100 -21.00 -13.61 18.96
C ALA A 100 -19.65 -14.36 18.82
N ASP A 101 -19.58 -15.36 17.94
CA ASP A 101 -18.42 -16.23 17.77
C ASP A 101 -17.34 -15.61 16.87
N GLU A 102 -16.11 -15.54 17.39
CA GLU A 102 -14.94 -15.03 16.67
C GLU A 102 -14.63 -15.86 15.42
N THR A 103 -14.82 -17.18 15.46
CA THR A 103 -14.48 -18.08 14.35
C THR A 103 -15.38 -17.83 13.15
N GLY A 104 -16.69 -17.68 13.38
CA GLY A 104 -17.63 -17.33 12.34
C GLY A 104 -17.36 -15.94 11.74
N VAL A 105 -17.03 -14.93 12.55
CA VAL A 105 -16.63 -13.60 12.07
C VAL A 105 -15.39 -13.68 11.18
N GLN A 106 -14.39 -14.45 11.59
CA GLN A 106 -13.19 -14.68 10.80
C GLN A 106 -13.53 -15.29 9.43
N SER A 107 -14.40 -16.29 9.38
CA SER A 107 -14.81 -16.93 8.12
C SER A 107 -15.59 -15.98 7.21
N ILE A 108 -16.51 -15.18 7.77
CA ILE A 108 -17.32 -14.23 7.00
C ILE A 108 -16.45 -13.15 6.35
N LEU A 109 -15.55 -12.51 7.11
CA LEU A 109 -14.66 -11.47 6.58
C LEU A 109 -13.73 -12.00 5.48
N ARG A 110 -13.21 -13.22 5.63
CA ARG A 110 -12.33 -13.87 4.65
C ARG A 110 -13.05 -14.20 3.36
N ARG A 111 -14.26 -14.77 3.45
CA ARG A 111 -15.10 -15.04 2.27
C ARG A 111 -15.49 -13.76 1.54
N ALA A 112 -15.83 -12.70 2.27
CA ALA A 112 -16.11 -11.39 1.70
C ALA A 112 -14.90 -10.81 0.96
N LYS A 113 -13.70 -10.86 1.57
CA LYS A 113 -12.45 -10.44 0.91
C LYS A 113 -12.16 -11.24 -0.35
N ALA A 114 -12.29 -12.57 -0.30
CA ALA A 114 -12.02 -13.44 -1.44
C ALA A 114 -12.97 -13.14 -2.62
N ARG A 115 -14.28 -12.99 -2.35
CA ARG A 115 -15.27 -12.63 -3.37
C ARG A 115 -15.02 -11.26 -3.98
N ALA A 116 -14.74 -10.25 -3.15
CA ALA A 116 -14.42 -8.92 -3.64
C ALA A 116 -13.11 -8.90 -4.45
N ALA A 117 -12.08 -9.60 -4.00
CA ALA A 117 -10.82 -9.71 -4.74
C ALA A 117 -11.01 -10.38 -6.11
N LEU A 118 -11.83 -11.43 -6.19
CA LEU A 118 -12.17 -12.09 -7.45
C LEU A 118 -12.93 -11.15 -8.39
N LEU A 119 -13.98 -10.48 -7.90
CA LEU A 119 -14.76 -9.52 -8.69
C LEU A 119 -13.87 -8.39 -9.24
N VAL A 120 -12.99 -7.83 -8.39
CA VAL A 120 -12.08 -6.75 -8.80
C VAL A 120 -11.01 -7.25 -9.75
N ALA A 121 -10.49 -8.48 -9.58
CA ALA A 121 -9.55 -9.07 -10.54
C ALA A 121 -10.19 -9.25 -11.93
N LEU A 122 -11.40 -9.80 -11.99
CA LEU A 122 -12.12 -9.97 -13.26
C LEU A 122 -12.47 -8.62 -13.90
N GLY A 123 -12.83 -7.62 -13.10
CA GLY A 123 -13.10 -6.26 -13.57
C GLY A 123 -11.86 -5.54 -14.10
N ASP A 124 -10.71 -5.72 -13.46
CA ASP A 124 -9.41 -5.19 -13.91
C ASP A 124 -8.98 -5.88 -15.22
N ILE A 125 -8.98 -7.22 -15.27
CA ILE A 125 -8.53 -7.99 -16.44
C ILE A 125 -9.43 -7.76 -17.66
N SER A 126 -10.74 -7.63 -17.45
CA SER A 126 -11.68 -7.32 -18.54
C SER A 126 -11.59 -5.89 -19.07
N GLY A 127 -10.81 -5.01 -18.39
CA GLY A 127 -10.74 -3.59 -18.72
C GLY A 127 -11.99 -2.80 -18.31
N TYR A 128 -12.92 -3.41 -17.57
CA TYR A 128 -14.10 -2.72 -17.03
C TYR A 128 -13.69 -1.65 -16.02
N TRP A 129 -12.79 -2.01 -15.09
CA TRP A 129 -12.14 -1.06 -14.20
C TRP A 129 -10.71 -0.84 -14.66
N PRO A 130 -10.34 0.38 -15.10
CA PRO A 130 -8.93 0.74 -15.24
C PRO A 130 -8.17 0.46 -13.94
N VAL A 131 -6.87 0.17 -14.02
CA VAL A 131 -6.08 -0.31 -12.87
C VAL A 131 -6.22 0.54 -11.59
N LEU A 132 -6.29 1.87 -11.73
CA LEU A 132 -6.44 2.77 -10.57
C LEU A 132 -7.85 2.77 -9.97
N GLU A 133 -8.85 2.44 -10.79
CA GLU A 133 -10.21 2.21 -10.32
C GLU A 133 -10.33 0.84 -9.64
N ALA A 134 -9.69 -0.20 -10.18
CA ALA A 134 -9.58 -1.49 -9.49
C ALA A 134 -8.87 -1.34 -8.12
N ALA A 135 -7.78 -0.56 -8.07
CA ALA A 135 -7.10 -0.23 -6.82
C ALA A 135 -8.02 0.51 -5.82
N ARG A 136 -8.88 1.41 -6.32
CA ARG A 136 -9.90 2.09 -5.50
C ARG A 136 -10.91 1.09 -4.93
N GLN A 137 -11.44 0.18 -5.74
CA GLN A 137 -12.38 -0.86 -5.30
C GLN A 137 -11.78 -1.76 -4.22
N LEU A 138 -10.51 -2.17 -4.38
CA LEU A 138 -9.77 -2.93 -3.36
C LEU A 138 -9.62 -2.12 -2.07
N SER A 139 -9.27 -0.85 -2.17
CA SER A 139 -9.06 0.03 -1.03
C SER A 139 -10.35 0.28 -0.25
N GLU A 140 -11.46 0.54 -0.94
CA GLU A 140 -12.76 0.74 -0.30
C GLU A 140 -13.30 -0.52 0.35
N MET A 141 -13.06 -1.68 -0.26
CA MET A 141 -13.38 -2.96 0.38
C MET A 141 -12.52 -3.18 1.62
N ALA A 142 -11.23 -2.83 1.57
CA ALA A 142 -10.34 -2.93 2.73
C ALA A 142 -10.79 -2.02 3.87
N ASP A 143 -11.10 -0.75 3.59
CA ASP A 143 -11.67 0.18 4.57
C ASP A 143 -12.93 -0.41 5.22
N TRP A 144 -13.86 -0.87 4.39
CA TRP A 144 -15.15 -1.41 4.86
C TRP A 144 -14.97 -2.65 5.74
N LEU A 145 -14.10 -3.59 5.35
CA LEU A 145 -13.80 -4.78 6.15
C LEU A 145 -13.14 -4.42 7.49
N VAL A 146 -12.23 -3.43 7.51
CA VAL A 146 -11.62 -2.94 8.76
C VAL A 146 -12.68 -2.25 9.64
N GLN A 147 -13.60 -1.47 9.05
CA GLN A 147 -14.73 -0.86 9.78
C GLN A 147 -15.60 -1.91 10.45
N GLU A 148 -16.01 -2.94 9.73
CA GLU A 148 -16.87 -4.00 10.27
C GLU A 148 -16.14 -4.81 11.36
N ALA A 149 -14.85 -5.10 11.18
CA ALA A 149 -14.05 -5.75 12.22
C ALA A 149 -13.95 -4.89 13.49
N VAL A 150 -13.72 -3.58 13.35
CA VAL A 150 -13.67 -2.65 14.49
C VAL A 150 -15.04 -2.52 15.16
N ARG A 151 -16.14 -2.37 14.41
CA ARG A 151 -17.51 -2.32 14.94
C ARG A 151 -17.83 -3.56 15.76
N TRP A 152 -17.49 -4.74 15.25
CA TRP A 152 -17.71 -6.00 15.96
C TRP A 152 -16.89 -6.07 17.25
N LEU A 153 -15.61 -5.68 17.21
CA LEU A 153 -14.73 -5.67 18.38
C LEU A 153 -15.15 -4.66 19.46
N ILE A 154 -15.59 -3.47 19.07
CA ILE A 154 -16.16 -2.50 20.02
C ILE A 154 -17.43 -3.08 20.67
N GLY A 155 -18.29 -3.73 19.88
CA GLY A 155 -19.46 -4.45 20.40
C GLY A 155 -19.09 -5.57 21.37
N GLN A 156 -17.99 -6.28 21.13
CA GLN A 156 -17.46 -7.30 22.05
C GLN A 156 -16.99 -6.68 23.37
N GLU A 157 -16.22 -5.59 23.32
CA GLU A 157 -15.76 -4.88 24.51
C GLU A 157 -16.94 -4.28 25.31
N ALA A 158 -17.99 -3.85 24.62
CA ALA A 158 -19.22 -3.38 25.28
C ALA A 158 -19.99 -4.51 25.98
N ARG A 159 -20.12 -5.69 25.34
CA ARG A 159 -20.72 -6.87 25.99
C ARG A 159 -19.92 -7.35 27.20
N ALA A 160 -18.61 -7.16 27.18
CA ALA A 160 -17.73 -7.46 28.31
C ALA A 160 -17.75 -6.39 29.41
N GLY A 161 -18.49 -5.29 29.23
CA GLY A 161 -18.57 -4.19 30.20
C GLY A 161 -17.36 -3.25 30.21
N ASN A 162 -16.46 -3.34 29.21
CA ASN A 162 -15.27 -2.48 29.13
C ASN A 162 -15.54 -1.14 28.42
N LEU A 163 -16.59 -1.07 27.61
CA LEU A 163 -17.04 0.14 26.90
C LEU A 163 -18.56 0.31 27.02
N VAL A 164 -19.03 1.55 26.95
CA VAL A 164 -20.45 1.89 26.87
C VAL A 164 -20.76 2.44 25.48
N LEU A 165 -21.69 1.81 24.77
CA LEU A 165 -22.07 2.28 23.43
C LEU A 165 -22.89 3.57 23.54
N ARG A 166 -22.37 4.67 23.00
CA ARG A 166 -23.09 5.97 22.99
C ARG A 166 -24.18 6.05 21.93
N THR A 167 -24.01 5.35 20.82
CA THR A 167 -24.93 5.39 19.68
C THR A 167 -25.48 4.00 19.39
N PRO A 168 -26.78 3.74 19.68
CA PRO A 168 -27.43 2.51 19.28
C PRO A 168 -27.34 2.31 17.77
N GLY A 169 -26.87 1.13 17.33
CA GLY A 169 -26.77 0.77 15.92
C GLY A 169 -25.45 1.14 15.22
N ASP A 170 -24.61 2.00 15.80
CA ASP A 170 -23.23 2.21 15.32
C ASP A 170 -22.22 2.22 16.49
N PRO A 171 -21.71 1.03 16.88
CA PRO A 171 -20.78 0.91 18.00
C PRO A 171 -19.49 1.72 17.82
N ALA A 172 -19.07 2.01 16.59
CA ALA A 172 -17.83 2.71 16.31
C ALA A 172 -17.93 4.24 16.48
N LEU A 173 -19.15 4.80 16.50
CA LEU A 173 -19.33 6.25 16.62
C LEU A 173 -19.03 6.73 18.05
N SER A 174 -18.18 7.75 18.17
CA SER A 174 -17.79 8.33 19.47
C SER A 174 -17.22 7.31 20.46
N CYS A 175 -16.55 6.27 19.97
CA CYS A 175 -16.00 5.19 20.81
C CYS A 175 -14.62 5.51 21.41
N GLY A 176 -14.03 6.66 21.06
CA GLY A 176 -12.71 7.08 21.54
C GLY A 176 -11.55 6.26 20.96
N TYR A 177 -11.78 5.50 19.89
CA TYR A 177 -10.79 4.67 19.20
C TYR A 177 -10.85 4.94 17.70
N THR A 178 -9.72 5.16 17.04
CA THR A 178 -9.66 5.45 15.60
C THR A 178 -8.49 4.74 14.93
N VAL A 179 -8.70 4.30 13.70
CA VAL A 179 -7.71 3.64 12.85
C VAL A 179 -7.42 4.54 11.67
N LEU A 180 -6.16 4.93 11.50
CA LEU A 180 -5.66 5.64 10.35
C LEU A 180 -5.04 4.65 9.37
N ALA A 181 -5.38 4.75 8.09
CA ALA A 181 -4.65 4.09 7.01
C ALA A 181 -3.55 5.00 6.48
N LEU A 182 -2.41 4.41 6.12
CA LEU A 182 -1.28 5.09 5.50
C LEU A 182 -0.94 4.43 4.16
N GLY A 183 0.10 4.91 3.50
CA GLY A 183 0.65 4.29 2.30
C GLY A 183 -0.38 4.15 1.18
N LYS A 184 -0.41 2.98 0.53
CA LYS A 184 -1.32 2.69 -0.59
C LYS A 184 -2.79 2.68 -0.16
N LEU A 185 -3.12 2.12 1.01
CA LEU A 185 -4.50 2.13 1.51
C LEU A 185 -4.96 3.56 1.81
N GLY A 186 -4.09 4.36 2.45
CA GLY A 186 -4.34 5.77 2.73
C GLY A 186 -4.64 6.57 1.46
N ALA A 187 -3.91 6.31 0.38
CA ALA A 187 -4.16 6.91 -0.94
C ALA A 187 -5.34 6.33 -1.73
N GLY A 188 -6.00 5.25 -1.27
CA GLY A 188 -7.03 4.58 -2.07
C GLY A 188 -6.45 3.88 -3.31
N GLU A 189 -5.19 3.45 -3.20
CA GLU A 189 -4.36 2.92 -4.29
C GLU A 189 -3.81 1.53 -3.92
N LEU A 190 -4.54 0.73 -3.15
CA LEU A 190 -4.14 -0.62 -2.71
C LEU A 190 -3.94 -1.60 -3.88
N ASN A 191 -3.01 -2.54 -3.73
CA ASN A 191 -2.83 -3.67 -4.66
C ASN A 191 -3.51 -4.95 -4.15
N TYR A 192 -3.54 -5.99 -4.98
CA TYR A 192 -4.12 -7.30 -4.62
C TYR A 192 -3.43 -7.97 -3.44
N SER A 193 -2.09 -7.92 -3.39
CA SER A 193 -1.29 -8.55 -2.35
C SER A 193 -0.38 -7.53 -1.68
N SER A 194 -0.97 -6.63 -0.89
CA SER A 194 -0.25 -5.64 -0.07
C SER A 194 -0.63 -5.77 1.39
N ASP A 195 0.30 -5.37 2.27
CA ASP A 195 -0.04 -5.09 3.66
C ASP A 195 -0.96 -3.86 3.72
N ILE A 196 -1.77 -3.79 4.76
CA ILE A 196 -2.45 -2.55 5.14
C ILE A 196 -1.65 -1.88 6.26
N ASP A 197 -1.13 -0.70 5.96
CA ASP A 197 -0.36 0.12 6.90
C ASP A 197 -1.32 0.91 7.79
N LEU A 198 -1.38 0.59 9.08
CA LEU A 198 -2.30 1.20 10.03
C LEU A 198 -1.57 1.89 11.19
N ILE A 199 -2.15 3.00 11.65
CA ILE A 199 -1.86 3.58 12.97
C ILE A 199 -3.14 3.59 13.77
N VAL A 200 -3.06 3.10 15.00
CA VAL A 200 -4.22 3.04 15.89
C VAL A 200 -4.05 4.02 17.03
N LEU A 201 -5.04 4.90 17.18
CA LEU A 201 -5.06 5.95 18.18
C LEU A 201 -6.31 5.84 19.06
N TYR A 202 -6.19 6.28 20.31
CA TYR A 202 -7.34 6.39 21.21
C TYR A 202 -7.30 7.67 22.04
N ALA A 203 -8.46 8.10 22.52
CA ALA A 203 -8.62 9.27 23.38
C ALA A 203 -9.24 8.84 24.73
N PRO A 204 -8.42 8.63 25.77
CA PRO A 204 -8.93 8.15 27.06
C PRO A 204 -9.94 9.12 27.71
N GLU A 205 -9.84 10.42 27.41
CA GLU A 205 -10.68 11.48 27.98
C GLU A 205 -12.09 11.49 27.40
N THR A 206 -12.26 11.05 26.16
CA THR A 206 -13.55 11.04 25.46
C THR A 206 -14.13 9.64 25.27
N ALA A 207 -13.32 8.60 25.47
CA ALA A 207 -13.74 7.21 25.40
C ALA A 207 -14.84 6.89 26.43
N PRO A 208 -15.97 6.31 26.02
CA PRO A 208 -17.00 5.84 26.94
C PRO A 208 -16.57 4.53 27.59
N LEU A 209 -15.69 4.61 28.58
CA LEU A 209 -15.23 3.44 29.33
C LEU A 209 -16.34 2.89 30.24
N GLY A 210 -16.37 1.57 30.40
CA GLY A 210 -17.17 0.93 31.44
C GLY A 210 -16.57 1.14 32.83
N GLU A 211 -17.35 0.79 33.86
CA GLU A 211 -16.94 0.97 35.25
C GLU A 211 -15.66 0.18 35.57
N GLY A 212 -14.63 0.87 36.08
CA GLY A 212 -13.33 0.26 36.40
C GLY A 212 -12.46 -0.14 35.20
N ALA A 213 -12.90 0.13 33.97
CA ALA A 213 -12.14 -0.20 32.78
C ALA A 213 -10.97 0.79 32.54
N ASP A 214 -9.83 0.26 32.13
CA ASP A 214 -8.64 1.05 31.76
C ASP A 214 -8.59 1.22 30.23
N ALA A 215 -8.54 2.47 29.76
CA ALA A 215 -8.55 2.79 28.33
C ALA A 215 -7.40 2.11 27.57
N ALA A 216 -6.17 2.22 28.08
CA ALA A 216 -4.99 1.68 27.42
C ALA A 216 -5.10 0.16 27.27
N LYS A 217 -5.41 -0.57 28.36
CA LYS A 217 -5.61 -2.03 28.33
C LYS A 217 -6.71 -2.43 27.35
N THR A 218 -7.84 -1.73 27.36
CA THR A 218 -8.98 -2.02 26.47
C THR A 218 -8.60 -1.82 25.01
N PHE A 219 -8.05 -0.67 24.64
CA PHE A 219 -7.75 -0.38 23.24
C PHE A 219 -6.52 -1.12 22.70
N ILE A 220 -5.52 -1.43 23.52
CA ILE A 220 -4.39 -2.29 23.12
C ILE A 220 -4.88 -3.72 22.86
N ARG A 221 -5.76 -4.26 23.72
CA ARG A 221 -6.36 -5.59 23.52
C ARG A 221 -7.23 -5.62 22.27
N LEU A 222 -8.09 -4.61 22.08
CA LEU A 222 -8.92 -4.46 20.89
C LEU A 222 -8.06 -4.46 19.63
N THR A 223 -6.98 -3.68 19.61
CA THR A 223 -6.05 -3.61 18.45
C THR A 223 -5.38 -4.94 18.16
N ARG A 224 -4.95 -5.67 19.21
CA ARG A 224 -4.38 -7.01 19.05
C ARG A 224 -5.40 -7.97 18.44
N ASN A 225 -6.65 -7.91 18.87
CA ASN A 225 -7.73 -8.72 18.33
C ASN A 225 -8.08 -8.31 16.89
N LEU A 226 -7.99 -7.03 16.54
CA LEU A 226 -8.14 -6.55 15.17
C LEU A 226 -7.09 -7.16 14.24
N VAL A 227 -5.81 -7.11 14.63
CA VAL A 227 -4.72 -7.74 13.87
C VAL A 227 -4.96 -9.25 13.74
N LYS A 228 -5.41 -9.93 14.80
CA LYS A 228 -5.74 -11.36 14.76
C LYS A 228 -6.88 -11.66 13.77
N LEU A 229 -7.97 -10.90 13.80
CA LEU A 229 -9.12 -11.07 12.90
C LEU A 229 -8.71 -10.91 11.43
N LEU A 230 -7.89 -9.89 11.13
CA LEU A 230 -7.50 -9.54 9.77
C LEU A 230 -6.39 -10.44 9.22
N ALA A 231 -5.34 -10.68 9.99
CA ALA A 231 -4.11 -11.33 9.51
C ALA A 231 -4.06 -12.84 9.79
N GLY A 232 -4.89 -13.37 10.69
CA GLY A 232 -4.93 -14.80 10.98
C GLY A 232 -5.20 -15.65 9.73
N ARG A 233 -4.53 -16.79 9.58
CA ARG A 233 -4.76 -17.70 8.45
C ARG A 233 -5.66 -18.86 8.89
N THR A 234 -6.73 -19.08 8.13
CA THR A 234 -7.64 -20.22 8.29
C THR A 234 -7.80 -20.95 6.95
N ARG A 235 -8.65 -21.98 6.90
CA ARG A 235 -9.01 -22.64 5.63
C ARG A 235 -9.60 -21.69 4.57
N ASP A 236 -10.22 -20.60 5.03
CA ASP A 236 -10.81 -19.56 4.19
C ASP A 236 -9.78 -18.48 3.79
N GLY A 237 -8.51 -18.64 4.19
CA GLY A 237 -7.42 -17.69 3.93
C GLY A 237 -7.25 -16.66 5.04
N TYR A 238 -7.01 -15.40 4.64
CA TYR A 238 -6.82 -14.25 5.50
C TYR A 238 -7.52 -13.03 4.90
N VAL A 239 -7.78 -11.99 5.70
CA VAL A 239 -8.39 -10.75 5.21
C VAL A 239 -7.29 -9.85 4.65
N PHE A 240 -6.44 -9.32 5.54
CA PHE A 240 -5.28 -8.51 5.19
C PHE A 240 -4.13 -8.79 6.15
N ARG A 241 -2.91 -8.86 5.61
CA ARG A 241 -1.72 -8.67 6.44
C ARG A 241 -1.70 -7.22 6.91
N THR A 242 -1.44 -7.03 8.20
CA THR A 242 -1.54 -5.71 8.84
C THR A 242 -0.17 -5.29 9.34
N ASP A 243 0.29 -4.11 8.92
CA ASP A 243 1.54 -3.51 9.39
C ASP A 243 1.24 -2.31 10.30
N LEU A 244 1.77 -2.35 11.52
CA LEU A 244 1.65 -1.29 12.52
C LEU A 244 2.99 -0.58 12.77
N ARG A 245 4.02 -0.83 11.95
CA ARG A 245 5.38 -0.31 12.16
C ARG A 245 5.53 1.17 11.82
N LEU A 246 4.60 1.77 11.08
CA LEU A 246 4.61 3.21 10.81
C LEU A 246 4.07 4.06 11.97
N ARG A 247 3.69 3.44 13.10
CA ARG A 247 3.25 4.18 14.30
C ARG A 247 4.45 4.88 14.98
N PRO A 248 4.20 5.95 15.76
CA PRO A 248 5.21 6.65 16.55
C PRO A 248 6.14 5.67 17.29
N ASP A 249 7.45 5.74 17.06
CA ASP A 249 8.47 4.90 17.71
C ASP A 249 8.01 3.44 17.95
N PRO A 250 7.90 2.62 16.89
CA PRO A 250 7.29 1.29 16.99
C PRO A 250 8.06 0.32 17.89
N GLY A 251 9.30 0.64 18.26
CA GLY A 251 10.10 -0.12 19.22
C GLY A 251 9.77 0.22 20.68
N ALA A 252 9.33 1.45 20.95
CA ALA A 252 9.01 1.93 22.30
C ALA A 252 7.51 2.00 22.59
N THR A 253 6.66 2.02 21.57
CA THR A 253 5.21 2.22 21.74
C THR A 253 4.38 0.96 21.58
N GLN A 254 3.23 0.96 22.26
CA GLN A 254 2.22 -0.08 22.18
C GLN A 254 1.52 -0.07 20.82
N LEU A 255 0.75 -1.14 20.53
CA LEU A 255 0.01 -1.27 19.26
C LEU A 255 -1.02 -0.14 19.04
N ALA A 256 -1.58 0.39 20.14
CA ALA A 256 -2.44 1.57 20.15
C ALA A 256 -1.83 2.64 21.06
N ILE A 257 -1.88 3.90 20.61
CA ILE A 257 -1.24 5.03 21.28
C ILE A 257 -2.29 6.08 21.60
N SER A 258 -2.19 6.75 22.76
CA SER A 258 -3.09 7.85 23.05
C SER A 258 -2.83 9.01 22.09
N ILE A 259 -3.88 9.75 21.72
CA ILE A 259 -3.75 10.90 20.83
C ILE A 259 -2.77 11.94 21.38
N ALA A 260 -2.84 12.22 22.68
CA ALA A 260 -1.92 13.14 23.33
C ALA A 260 -0.44 12.69 23.19
N ALA A 261 -0.14 11.41 23.39
CA ALA A 261 1.21 10.89 23.26
C ALA A 261 1.71 10.90 21.81
N ALA A 262 0.83 10.55 20.85
CA ALA A 262 1.16 10.60 19.43
C ALA A 262 1.41 12.02 18.94
N ALA A 263 0.56 12.98 19.33
CA ALA A 263 0.72 14.40 18.99
C ALA A 263 2.04 14.95 19.56
N GLN A 264 2.31 14.67 20.83
CA GLN A 264 3.57 15.06 21.47
C GLN A 264 4.78 14.49 20.74
N TYR A 265 4.74 13.21 20.34
CA TYR A 265 5.82 12.58 19.59
C TYR A 265 6.12 13.31 18.28
N TYR A 266 5.10 13.45 17.42
CA TYR A 266 5.30 14.03 16.10
C TYR A 266 5.73 15.50 16.16
N LEU A 267 5.13 16.29 17.07
CA LEU A 267 5.43 17.72 17.19
C LEU A 267 6.80 18.01 17.81
N THR A 268 7.43 17.03 18.49
CA THR A 268 8.72 17.25 19.17
C THR A 268 9.90 16.50 18.53
N ILE A 269 9.73 15.23 18.17
CA ILE A 269 10.82 14.35 17.73
C ILE A 269 10.50 13.60 16.43
N GLY A 270 9.35 13.88 15.80
CA GLY A 270 8.92 13.25 14.57
C GLY A 270 9.93 13.38 13.43
N GLN A 271 10.20 12.25 12.78
CA GLN A 271 11.18 12.08 11.73
C GLN A 271 10.67 12.59 10.39
N ASN A 272 11.62 12.84 9.51
CA ASN A 272 11.36 13.40 8.19
C ASN A 272 10.58 12.45 7.27
N TRP A 273 10.91 11.16 7.27
CA TRP A 273 10.18 10.14 6.51
C TRP A 273 8.73 9.97 7.01
N GLU A 274 8.46 10.21 8.30
CA GLU A 274 7.11 10.11 8.87
C GLU A 274 6.18 11.20 8.30
N ARG A 275 6.74 12.35 7.92
CA ARG A 275 5.98 13.41 7.22
C ARG A 275 5.47 12.91 5.87
N ALA A 276 6.35 12.29 5.08
CA ALA A 276 5.99 11.71 3.79
C ALA A 276 4.92 10.62 3.94
N ALA A 277 5.05 9.75 4.94
CA ALA A 277 4.04 8.74 5.26
C ALA A 277 2.68 9.37 5.60
N MET A 278 2.68 10.46 6.38
CA MET A 278 1.48 11.16 6.82
C MET A 278 0.75 11.95 5.73
N ILE A 279 1.39 12.25 4.59
CA ILE A 279 0.70 12.86 3.42
C ILE A 279 -0.51 12.03 3.01
N ARG A 280 -0.38 10.71 3.08
CA ARG A 280 -1.42 9.76 2.66
C ARG A 280 -2.33 9.32 3.81
N ALA A 281 -2.14 9.83 5.03
CA ALA A 281 -2.89 9.37 6.18
C ALA A 281 -4.36 9.81 6.14
N ARG A 282 -5.28 8.89 6.42
CA ARG A 282 -6.71 9.19 6.61
C ARG A 282 -7.38 8.23 7.60
N PRO A 283 -8.39 8.66 8.36
CA PRO A 283 -9.16 7.76 9.20
C PRO A 283 -10.00 6.81 8.34
N ILE A 284 -9.99 5.52 8.70
CA ILE A 284 -10.72 4.47 7.97
C ILE A 284 -11.70 3.68 8.84
N ALA A 285 -11.49 3.60 10.16
CA ALA A 285 -12.38 2.84 11.05
C ALA A 285 -12.37 3.40 12.49
N GLY A 286 -13.40 3.03 13.26
CA GLY A 286 -13.64 3.60 14.59
C GLY A 286 -14.26 4.99 14.50
N ASP A 287 -13.92 5.85 15.45
CA ASP A 287 -14.30 7.25 15.47
C ASP A 287 -13.52 8.04 14.40
N LEU A 288 -14.15 8.20 13.23
CA LEU A 288 -13.54 8.90 12.10
C LEU A 288 -13.32 10.39 12.38
N ALA A 289 -14.20 11.01 13.17
CA ALA A 289 -14.10 12.43 13.52
C ALA A 289 -12.88 12.67 14.43
N LEU A 290 -12.63 11.75 15.35
CA LEU A 290 -11.44 11.77 16.21
C LEU A 290 -10.15 11.73 15.38
N GLY A 291 -10.04 10.79 14.43
CA GLY A 291 -8.89 10.67 13.55
C GLY A 291 -8.70 11.88 12.63
N ALA A 292 -9.79 12.44 12.10
CA ALA A 292 -9.75 13.66 11.30
C ALA A 292 -9.27 14.88 12.13
N SER A 293 -9.71 14.99 13.38
CA SER A 293 -9.25 16.04 14.30
C SER A 293 -7.75 15.93 14.57
N PHE A 294 -7.25 14.71 14.83
CA PHE A 294 -5.83 14.47 15.03
C PHE A 294 -4.99 14.86 13.81
N LEU A 295 -5.39 14.47 12.60
CA LEU A 295 -4.68 14.84 11.37
C LEU A 295 -4.71 16.35 11.09
N LYS A 296 -5.77 17.04 11.53
CA LYS A 296 -5.85 18.51 11.46
C LYS A 296 -4.86 19.16 12.42
N GLU A 297 -4.73 18.65 13.65
CA GLU A 297 -3.73 19.09 14.62
C GLU A 297 -2.31 18.85 14.10
N LEU A 298 -2.09 17.76 13.36
CA LEU A 298 -0.80 17.36 12.82
C LEU A 298 -0.37 18.16 11.57
N GLN A 299 -1.22 19.04 11.03
CA GLN A 299 -0.91 19.84 9.83
C GLN A 299 0.44 20.60 9.93
N PRO A 300 0.83 21.22 11.05
CA PRO A 300 2.12 21.91 11.17
C PRO A 300 3.33 20.97 11.10
N PHE A 301 3.17 19.70 11.52
CA PHE A 301 4.22 18.68 11.41
C PHE A 301 4.41 18.24 9.96
N ILE A 302 3.30 17.96 9.25
CA ILE A 302 3.31 17.46 7.87
C ILE A 302 3.69 18.57 6.88
N TRP A 303 3.09 19.76 7.03
CA TRP A 303 3.13 20.85 6.05
C TRP A 303 3.84 22.08 6.63
N ARG A 304 5.17 22.03 6.66
CA ARG A 304 6.00 23.12 7.16
C ARG A 304 5.76 24.41 6.37
N LYS A 305 5.48 25.51 7.08
CA LYS A 305 5.24 26.83 6.46
C LYS A 305 6.50 27.41 5.80
N TYR A 306 7.66 27.13 6.38
CA TYR A 306 8.95 27.60 5.89
C TYR A 306 9.76 26.41 5.37
N LEU A 307 10.49 26.66 4.28
CA LEU A 307 11.44 25.71 3.74
C LEU A 307 12.72 25.85 4.57
N ASP A 308 12.74 25.14 5.69
CA ASP A 308 13.87 25.09 6.60
C ASP A 308 14.94 24.11 6.09
N PHE A 309 16.11 24.11 6.72
CA PHE A 309 17.20 23.21 6.35
C PHE A 309 16.82 21.73 6.52
N ALA A 310 15.85 21.42 7.39
CA ALA A 310 15.30 20.08 7.53
C ALA A 310 14.51 19.65 6.28
N ALA A 311 13.70 20.53 5.67
CA ALA A 311 13.07 20.27 4.38
C ALA A 311 14.11 20.04 3.28
N ILE A 312 15.24 20.76 3.29
CA ILE A 312 16.36 20.51 2.38
C ILE A 312 16.99 19.13 2.67
N LYS A 313 17.20 18.76 3.93
CA LYS A 313 17.65 17.41 4.30
C LYS A 313 16.69 16.31 3.87
N ASP A 314 15.38 16.58 3.77
CA ASP A 314 14.38 15.61 3.29
C ASP A 314 14.62 15.32 1.82
N VAL A 315 14.80 16.38 1.03
CA VAL A 315 15.21 16.33 -0.37
C VAL A 315 16.52 15.58 -0.52
N HIS A 316 17.54 15.86 0.30
CA HIS A 316 18.83 15.16 0.25
C HIS A 316 18.77 13.70 0.75
N ALA A 317 17.95 13.38 1.77
CA ALA A 317 17.73 12.01 2.24
C ALA A 317 17.06 11.16 1.16
N MET A 318 16.10 11.75 0.44
CA MET A 318 15.46 11.12 -0.71
C MET A 318 16.43 10.99 -1.90
N LYS A 319 17.26 12.00 -2.17
CA LYS A 319 18.38 11.94 -3.14
C LYS A 319 19.36 10.79 -2.84
N ARG A 320 19.63 10.54 -1.55
CA ARG A 320 20.54 9.46 -1.12
C ARG A 320 19.97 8.07 -1.36
N GLN A 321 18.65 7.88 -1.27
CA GLN A 321 18.03 6.61 -1.65
C GLN A 321 18.27 6.30 -3.13
N ILE A 322 18.26 7.30 -4.02
CA ILE A 322 18.59 7.11 -5.45
C ILE A 322 19.99 6.49 -5.63
N ASN A 323 20.93 6.94 -4.81
CA ASN A 323 22.32 6.49 -4.85
C ASN A 323 22.53 5.13 -4.19
N ALA A 324 21.84 4.83 -3.08
CA ALA A 324 21.90 3.52 -2.41
C ALA A 324 21.29 2.38 -3.26
N HIS A 325 20.41 2.70 -4.22
CA HIS A 325 19.93 1.74 -5.21
C HIS A 325 20.91 1.54 -6.39
N LYS A 326 22.17 1.98 -6.28
CA LYS A 326 23.26 1.53 -7.18
C LYS A 326 23.59 0.04 -7.03
N GLY A 327 23.13 -0.63 -5.96
CA GLY A 327 23.23 -2.09 -5.78
C GLY A 327 22.13 -2.92 -6.46
N PHE A 328 21.02 -2.30 -6.88
CA PHE A 328 20.14 -2.90 -7.89
C PHE A 328 20.75 -2.58 -9.24
N GLY A 329 20.92 -3.58 -10.12
CA GLY A 329 21.54 -3.38 -11.43
C GLY A 329 20.89 -2.27 -12.27
N GLY A 330 21.43 -2.04 -13.47
CA GLY A 330 20.81 -1.14 -14.45
C GLY A 330 19.32 -1.45 -14.68
N ILE A 331 18.61 -0.53 -15.35
CA ILE A 331 17.24 -0.82 -15.79
C ILE A 331 17.28 -2.08 -16.64
N ALA A 332 16.42 -3.03 -16.30
CA ALA A 332 16.35 -4.34 -16.92
C ALA A 332 14.88 -4.77 -16.99
N VAL A 333 14.59 -5.78 -17.80
CA VAL A 333 13.27 -6.39 -17.88
C VAL A 333 13.20 -7.59 -16.94
N LEU A 334 14.08 -8.57 -17.09
CA LEU A 334 14.12 -9.76 -16.26
C LEU A 334 14.62 -9.47 -14.84
N ASP A 335 13.98 -10.07 -13.83
CA ASP A 335 14.24 -9.90 -12.38
C ASP A 335 14.23 -8.45 -11.86
N HIS A 336 13.81 -7.48 -12.69
CA HIS A 336 13.72 -6.09 -12.27
C HIS A 336 12.61 -5.90 -11.22
N ASN A 337 12.88 -5.07 -10.21
CA ASN A 337 11.89 -4.77 -9.18
C ASN A 337 11.09 -3.52 -9.57
N LEU A 338 9.84 -3.68 -9.98
CA LEU A 338 8.98 -2.58 -10.45
C LEU A 338 8.72 -1.50 -9.41
N LYS A 339 8.90 -1.80 -8.12
CA LYS A 339 8.64 -0.84 -7.04
C LYS A 339 9.92 -0.18 -6.58
N LEU A 340 10.96 -0.97 -6.32
CA LEU A 340 12.22 -0.52 -5.70
C LEU A 340 13.35 -0.29 -6.70
N GLY A 341 13.27 -0.90 -7.87
CA GLY A 341 14.26 -0.72 -8.93
C GLY A 341 14.23 0.69 -9.50
N ARG A 342 15.31 1.04 -10.21
CA ARG A 342 15.45 2.32 -10.92
C ARG A 342 14.32 2.50 -11.93
N GLY A 343 13.72 3.67 -11.94
CA GLY A 343 12.53 3.95 -12.76
C GLY A 343 11.23 3.38 -12.20
N GLY A 344 11.27 2.75 -11.03
CA GLY A 344 10.14 2.07 -10.44
C GLY A 344 9.09 3.00 -9.83
N ILE A 345 7.99 2.39 -9.38
CA ILE A 345 6.82 3.08 -8.80
C ILE A 345 7.22 3.99 -7.63
N ARG A 346 8.15 3.57 -6.77
CA ARG A 346 8.59 4.37 -5.61
C ARG A 346 9.24 5.68 -6.02
N GLU A 347 9.99 5.70 -7.12
CA GLU A 347 10.62 6.94 -7.61
C GLU A 347 9.56 7.96 -8.05
N ILE A 348 8.47 7.50 -8.68
CA ILE A 348 7.32 8.36 -9.02
C ILE A 348 6.68 8.92 -7.74
N GLU A 349 6.41 8.06 -6.75
CA GLU A 349 5.81 8.46 -5.48
C GLU A 349 6.67 9.49 -4.75
N PHE A 350 7.99 9.27 -4.69
CA PHE A 350 8.92 10.18 -4.06
C PHE A 350 9.13 11.48 -4.84
N PHE A 351 9.17 11.42 -6.17
CA PHE A 351 9.23 12.61 -7.01
C PHE A 351 8.10 13.58 -6.63
N ILE A 352 6.87 13.06 -6.50
CA ILE A 352 5.69 13.83 -6.15
C ILE A 352 5.74 14.28 -4.68
N GLN A 353 5.93 13.35 -3.75
CA GLN A 353 5.89 13.64 -2.30
C GLN A 353 6.97 14.64 -1.88
N THR A 354 8.16 14.58 -2.48
CA THR A 354 9.24 15.56 -2.22
C THR A 354 8.75 16.98 -2.47
N GLN A 355 8.12 17.21 -3.63
CA GLN A 355 7.60 18.52 -4.00
C GLN A 355 6.42 18.93 -3.13
N GLN A 356 5.55 17.98 -2.75
CA GLN A 356 4.48 18.24 -1.80
C GLN A 356 5.02 18.70 -0.44
N LEU A 357 6.09 18.10 0.08
CA LEU A 357 6.71 18.50 1.36
C LEU A 357 7.37 19.88 1.28
N ILE A 358 8.01 20.20 0.15
CA ILE A 358 8.62 21.52 -0.11
C ILE A 358 7.56 22.64 -0.17
N ALA A 359 6.45 22.37 -0.86
CA ALA A 359 5.54 23.42 -1.32
C ALA A 359 4.19 23.42 -0.59
N GLY A 360 3.73 22.25 -0.13
CA GLY A 360 2.39 22.04 0.42
C GLY A 360 2.08 22.88 1.65
N GLY A 361 3.09 23.29 2.43
CA GLY A 361 2.91 24.24 3.53
C GLY A 361 2.36 25.60 3.08
N ARG A 362 2.79 26.08 1.91
CA ARG A 362 2.39 27.38 1.33
C ARG A 362 1.28 27.26 0.29
N GLN A 363 1.16 26.09 -0.35
CA GLN A 363 0.20 25.80 -1.43
C GLN A 363 -0.68 24.60 -1.03
N PRO A 364 -1.77 24.80 -0.27
CA PRO A 364 -2.67 23.73 0.16
C PRO A 364 -3.25 22.87 -0.97
N GLU A 365 -3.37 23.42 -2.17
CA GLU A 365 -3.81 22.74 -3.38
C GLU A 365 -2.91 21.54 -3.76
N LEU A 366 -1.64 21.54 -3.33
CA LEU A 366 -0.69 20.45 -3.53
C LEU A 366 -0.85 19.31 -2.53
N ARG A 367 -1.65 19.45 -1.47
CA ARG A 367 -1.84 18.43 -0.41
C ARG A 367 -2.76 17.28 -0.85
N LYS A 368 -2.68 16.86 -2.11
CA LYS A 368 -3.45 15.75 -2.66
C LYS A 368 -2.89 14.41 -2.18
N VAL A 369 -3.78 13.50 -1.79
CA VAL A 369 -3.40 12.19 -1.23
C VAL A 369 -3.06 11.20 -2.34
N ARG A 370 -3.86 11.20 -3.42
CA ARG A 370 -3.69 10.30 -4.58
C ARG A 370 -2.54 10.74 -5.45
N THR A 371 -1.81 9.78 -6.00
CA THR A 371 -0.55 10.01 -6.73
C THR A 371 -0.79 10.86 -7.97
N LEU A 372 -1.76 10.49 -8.83
CA LEU A 372 -2.04 11.26 -10.05
C LEU A 372 -2.68 12.62 -9.77
N ASP A 373 -3.55 12.73 -8.76
CA ASP A 373 -4.15 14.03 -8.38
C ASP A 373 -3.07 15.01 -7.92
N ALA A 374 -2.07 14.53 -7.18
CA ALA A 374 -0.92 15.32 -6.75
C ALA A 374 -0.03 15.74 -7.92
N LEU A 375 0.24 14.82 -8.85
CA LEU A 375 0.99 15.09 -10.07
C LEU A 375 0.30 16.16 -10.93
N ASP A 376 -1.02 16.07 -11.10
CA ASP A 376 -1.81 17.08 -11.80
C ASP A 376 -1.85 18.43 -11.07
N ALA A 377 -1.80 18.44 -9.74
CA ALA A 377 -1.74 19.66 -8.95
C ALA A 377 -0.37 20.36 -9.11
N LEU A 378 0.72 19.59 -9.14
CA LEU A 378 2.07 20.09 -9.38
C LEU A 378 2.19 20.75 -10.76
N ALA A 379 1.66 20.11 -11.80
CA ALA A 379 1.67 20.65 -13.16
C ALA A 379 0.84 21.94 -13.28
N ARG A 380 -0.38 21.95 -12.73
CA ARG A 380 -1.24 23.15 -12.70
C ARG A 380 -0.59 24.32 -11.96
N SER A 381 0.21 24.02 -10.94
CA SER A 381 0.93 25.01 -10.13
C SER A 381 2.32 25.34 -10.69
N LYS A 382 2.65 24.83 -11.89
CA LYS A 382 3.92 25.05 -12.62
C LYS A 382 5.18 24.60 -11.87
N TRP A 383 5.07 23.61 -10.99
CA TRP A 383 6.22 22.95 -10.36
C TRP A 383 6.91 21.97 -11.31
N ILE A 384 6.14 21.41 -12.24
CA ILE A 384 6.62 20.51 -13.29
C ILE A 384 6.02 20.90 -14.62
N GLU A 385 6.70 20.51 -15.70
CA GLU A 385 6.17 20.64 -17.06
C GLU A 385 5.02 19.65 -17.31
N GLU A 386 4.10 20.03 -18.21
CA GLU A 386 3.02 19.14 -18.66
C GLU A 386 3.54 17.85 -19.28
N ARG A 387 4.72 17.90 -19.91
CA ARG A 387 5.41 16.72 -20.42
C ARG A 387 5.76 15.73 -19.31
N THR A 388 6.38 16.20 -18.22
CA THR A 388 6.72 15.39 -17.05
C THR A 388 5.47 14.79 -16.42
N ARG A 389 4.40 15.59 -16.27
CA ARG A 389 3.11 15.12 -15.77
C ARG A 389 2.58 13.94 -16.59
N ARG A 390 2.51 14.09 -17.92
CA ARG A 390 2.03 13.03 -18.82
C ARG A 390 2.88 11.78 -18.75
N GLU A 391 4.19 11.91 -18.91
CA GLU A 391 5.12 10.76 -18.97
C GLU A 391 5.13 9.98 -17.64
N LEU A 392 5.11 10.65 -16.49
CA LEU A 392 5.03 10.00 -15.18
C LEU A 392 3.64 9.40 -14.90
N ALA A 393 2.55 10.03 -15.36
CA ALA A 393 1.21 9.48 -15.20
C ALA A 393 1.04 8.17 -16.00
N GLU A 394 1.49 8.17 -17.27
CA GLU A 394 1.46 6.99 -18.13
C GLU A 394 2.33 5.86 -17.55
N ALA A 395 3.55 6.19 -17.11
CA ALA A 395 4.42 5.22 -16.44
C ALA A 395 3.80 4.66 -15.15
N TYR A 396 3.20 5.51 -14.31
CA TYR A 396 2.56 5.05 -13.08
C TYR A 396 1.41 4.08 -13.36
N VAL A 397 0.52 4.41 -14.31
CA VAL A 397 -0.60 3.54 -14.69
C VAL A 397 -0.09 2.21 -15.24
N PHE A 398 0.91 2.25 -16.14
CA PHE A 398 1.49 1.04 -16.73
C PHE A 398 2.16 0.15 -15.68
N LEU A 399 3.06 0.70 -14.87
CA LEU A 399 3.78 -0.05 -13.83
C LEU A 399 2.83 -0.63 -12.78
N ARG A 400 1.76 0.10 -12.42
CA ARG A 400 0.72 -0.41 -11.51
C ARG A 400 -0.06 -1.59 -12.12
N MET A 401 -0.34 -1.56 -13.42
CA MET A 401 -1.00 -2.66 -14.11
C MET A 401 -0.12 -3.92 -14.08
N VAL A 402 1.16 -3.79 -14.43
CA VAL A 402 2.10 -4.92 -14.39
C VAL A 402 2.28 -5.45 -12.96
N GLU A 403 2.43 -4.55 -11.99
CA GLU A 403 2.51 -4.91 -10.56
C GLU A 403 1.28 -5.69 -10.10
N HIS A 404 0.07 -5.28 -10.52
CA HIS A 404 -1.16 -6.02 -10.21
C HIS A 404 -1.16 -7.41 -10.83
N ARG A 405 -0.78 -7.55 -12.11
CA ARG A 405 -0.75 -8.85 -12.80
C ARG A 405 0.25 -9.82 -12.17
N ILE A 406 1.44 -9.35 -11.77
CA ILE A 406 2.42 -10.14 -11.02
C ILE A 406 1.83 -10.66 -9.70
N GLN A 407 1.19 -9.79 -8.92
CA GLN A 407 0.62 -10.19 -7.63
C GLN A 407 -0.57 -11.14 -7.79
N MET A 408 -1.36 -10.99 -8.85
CA MET A 408 -2.49 -11.88 -9.16
C MET A 408 -2.05 -13.32 -9.45
N GLN A 409 -0.83 -13.58 -9.91
CA GLN A 409 -0.43 -14.94 -10.30
C GLN A 409 -0.54 -15.93 -9.12
N ARG A 410 -0.08 -15.51 -7.93
CA ARG A 410 0.02 -16.37 -6.74
C ARG A 410 -0.51 -15.75 -5.44
N ASP A 411 -1.09 -14.54 -5.47
CA ASP A 411 -1.39 -13.74 -4.27
C ASP A 411 -0.15 -13.55 -3.38
N GLU A 412 0.96 -13.17 -4.02
CA GLU A 412 2.25 -12.97 -3.37
C GLU A 412 2.64 -11.48 -3.33
N GLN A 413 3.32 -11.10 -2.25
CA GLN A 413 3.92 -9.77 -2.06
C GLN A 413 5.21 -9.61 -2.87
N THR A 414 5.12 -9.83 -4.18
CA THR A 414 6.23 -9.64 -5.10
C THR A 414 6.02 -8.38 -5.95
N HIS A 415 7.14 -7.73 -6.23
CA HIS A 415 7.27 -6.62 -7.17
C HIS A 415 8.30 -6.95 -8.25
N LYS A 416 8.85 -8.18 -8.24
CA LYS A 416 9.89 -8.62 -9.15
C LYS A 416 9.27 -9.14 -10.44
N MET A 417 9.82 -8.69 -11.56
CA MET A 417 9.57 -9.27 -12.86
C MET A 417 10.06 -10.73 -12.90
N PRO A 418 9.50 -11.57 -13.79
CA PRO A 418 9.98 -12.92 -13.99
C PRO A 418 11.48 -12.94 -14.35
N ALA A 419 12.18 -13.99 -13.91
CA ALA A 419 13.61 -14.16 -14.17
C ALA A 419 13.90 -14.93 -15.48
N SER A 420 12.89 -15.53 -16.11
CA SER A 420 13.03 -16.30 -17.35
C SER A 420 12.13 -15.76 -18.46
N GLU A 421 12.58 -15.89 -19.70
CA GLU A 421 11.84 -15.46 -20.90
C GLU A 421 10.48 -16.16 -21.02
N ALA A 422 10.40 -17.45 -20.70
CA ALA A 422 9.14 -18.19 -20.75
C ALA A 422 8.11 -17.62 -19.76
N ALA A 423 8.53 -17.27 -18.54
CA ALA A 423 7.63 -16.69 -17.55
C ALA A 423 7.31 -15.21 -17.86
N LEU A 424 8.22 -14.48 -18.51
CA LEU A 424 7.97 -13.15 -19.03
C LEU A 424 6.91 -13.17 -20.13
N ALA A 425 6.96 -14.13 -21.05
CA ALA A 425 5.96 -14.28 -22.11
C ALA A 425 4.55 -14.54 -21.54
N VAL A 426 4.44 -15.38 -20.50
CA VAL A 426 3.17 -15.60 -19.78
C VAL A 426 2.68 -14.29 -19.13
N LEU A 427 3.56 -13.53 -18.49
CA LEU A 427 3.18 -12.24 -17.91
C LEU A 427 2.77 -11.21 -18.98
N ALA A 428 3.45 -11.17 -20.12
CA ALA A 428 3.15 -10.25 -21.22
C ALA A 428 1.75 -10.54 -21.79
N ALA A 429 1.43 -11.81 -22.05
CA ALA A 429 0.10 -12.26 -22.45
C ALA A 429 -0.96 -11.86 -21.41
N PHE A 430 -0.67 -12.07 -20.12
CA PHE A 430 -1.58 -11.69 -19.03
C PHE A 430 -1.77 -10.17 -18.87
N CYS A 431 -0.79 -9.38 -19.28
CA CYS A 431 -0.88 -7.93 -19.41
C CYS A 431 -1.63 -7.47 -20.69
N GLY A 432 -2.00 -8.41 -21.57
CA GLY A 432 -2.72 -8.14 -22.82
C GLY A 432 -1.84 -7.94 -24.05
N PHE A 433 -0.54 -8.26 -23.97
CA PHE A 433 0.40 -8.12 -25.08
C PHE A 433 0.59 -9.46 -25.80
N ALA A 434 0.40 -9.46 -27.12
CA ALA A 434 0.66 -10.63 -27.95
C ALA A 434 2.16 -10.85 -28.21
N ASP A 435 2.95 -9.76 -28.20
CA ASP A 435 4.40 -9.79 -28.41
C ASP A 435 5.16 -9.42 -27.13
N THR A 436 6.06 -10.31 -26.70
CA THR A 436 6.86 -10.11 -25.47
C THR A 436 7.92 -9.01 -25.66
N GLY A 437 8.40 -8.81 -26.89
CA GLY A 437 9.36 -7.75 -27.23
C GLY A 437 8.73 -6.36 -27.14
N GLU A 438 7.50 -6.19 -27.64
CA GLU A 438 6.71 -4.96 -27.52
C GLU A 438 6.47 -4.60 -26.05
N PHE A 439 6.02 -5.59 -25.25
CA PHE A 439 5.84 -5.41 -23.81
C PHE A 439 7.15 -4.97 -23.11
N SER A 440 8.25 -5.65 -23.43
CA SER A 440 9.57 -5.37 -22.86
C SER A 440 10.08 -3.97 -23.22
N ALA A 441 9.93 -3.57 -24.48
CA ALA A 441 10.33 -2.24 -24.95
C ALA A 441 9.50 -1.13 -24.27
N LEU A 442 8.19 -1.33 -24.11
CA LEU A 442 7.31 -0.38 -23.43
C LEU A 442 7.64 -0.27 -21.94
N LEU A 443 7.94 -1.39 -21.27
CA LEU A 443 8.39 -1.39 -19.87
C LEU A 443 9.70 -0.60 -19.71
N MET A 444 10.71 -0.88 -20.55
CA MET A 444 11.98 -0.15 -20.53
C MET A 444 11.77 1.35 -20.73
N HIS A 445 10.94 1.74 -21.71
CA HIS A 445 10.60 3.13 -21.97
C HIS A 445 10.03 3.85 -20.75
N HIS A 446 9.09 3.23 -20.04
CA HIS A 446 8.52 3.81 -18.83
C HIS A 446 9.53 3.91 -17.69
N LEU A 447 10.33 2.86 -17.43
CA LEU A 447 11.35 2.88 -16.39
C LEU A 447 12.42 3.96 -16.66
N GLU A 448 12.90 4.07 -17.90
CA GLU A 448 13.88 5.08 -18.31
C GLU A 448 13.32 6.51 -18.20
N ASN A 449 12.06 6.72 -18.57
CA ASN A 449 11.41 8.02 -18.41
C ASN A 449 11.30 8.43 -16.94
N VAL A 450 10.89 7.51 -16.06
CA VAL A 450 10.80 7.79 -14.62
C VAL A 450 12.18 8.11 -14.07
N GLN A 451 13.19 7.30 -14.38
CA GLN A 451 14.55 7.51 -13.92
C GLN A 451 15.12 8.86 -14.39
N ARG A 452 14.85 9.26 -15.63
CA ARG A 452 15.26 10.56 -16.18
C ARG A 452 14.65 11.73 -15.41
N HIS A 453 13.33 11.74 -15.21
CA HIS A 453 12.67 12.82 -14.45
C HIS A 453 13.08 12.84 -13.00
N TYR A 454 13.24 11.66 -12.40
CA TYR A 454 13.65 11.54 -11.01
C TYR A 454 15.09 12.02 -10.79
N ALA A 455 16.02 11.68 -11.69
CA ALA A 455 17.39 12.18 -11.65
C ALA A 455 17.46 13.71 -11.80
N ALA A 456 16.69 14.27 -12.74
CA ALA A 456 16.65 15.71 -13.00
C ALA A 456 16.21 16.55 -11.80
N LEU A 457 15.37 15.98 -10.90
CA LEU A 457 14.95 16.65 -9.66
C LEU A 457 16.14 17.03 -8.74
N PHE A 458 17.30 16.38 -8.92
CA PHE A 458 18.43 16.49 -8.01
C PHE A 458 19.75 16.94 -8.66
N GLU A 459 19.77 17.27 -9.94
CA GLU A 459 20.99 17.62 -10.69
C GLU A 459 21.73 18.84 -10.08
N GLU A 460 21.01 19.82 -9.56
CA GLU A 460 21.61 21.05 -8.98
C GLU A 460 21.97 20.94 -7.49
N THR A 461 21.69 19.80 -6.86
CA THR A 461 21.95 19.59 -5.43
C THR A 461 23.40 19.13 -5.21
N PRO A 462 24.26 19.82 -4.43
CA PRO A 462 25.66 19.41 -4.24
C PRO A 462 25.77 17.98 -3.69
N GLU A 463 26.71 17.20 -4.21
CA GLU A 463 26.94 15.83 -3.75
C GLU A 463 27.50 15.85 -2.31
N LEU A 464 26.92 15.04 -1.42
CA LEU A 464 27.47 14.72 -0.09
C LEU A 464 28.35 13.45 -0.17
N THR A 465 28.90 13.16 -1.35
CA THR A 465 29.92 12.13 -1.55
C THR A 465 31.23 12.70 -1.03
N THR A 466 31.84 12.03 -0.05
CA THR A 466 33.29 12.19 0.13
C THR A 466 33.97 11.38 -0.98
N GLU A 467 35.23 11.70 -1.32
CA GLU A 467 36.00 10.96 -2.35
C GLU A 467 36.05 9.44 -2.12
N LYS A 468 35.64 8.96 -0.94
CA LYS A 468 35.73 7.56 -0.47
C LYS A 468 34.41 6.78 -0.42
N GLY A 469 33.23 7.41 -0.63
CA GLY A 469 31.95 6.68 -0.68
C GLY A 469 30.74 7.39 -0.05
N SER A 470 29.70 6.62 0.29
CA SER A 470 28.43 7.09 0.88
C SER A 470 28.38 6.82 2.38
N LEU A 471 28.08 7.84 3.19
CA LEU A 471 27.96 7.70 4.65
C LEU A 471 26.53 8.04 5.11
N VAL A 472 25.76 7.02 5.51
CA VAL A 472 24.34 7.08 5.87
C VAL A 472 24.10 6.49 7.26
N PHE A 473 23.76 7.37 8.19
CA PHE A 473 23.50 7.02 9.59
C PHE A 473 22.05 7.34 10.00
N VAL A 474 21.09 7.14 9.10
CA VAL A 474 19.67 7.47 9.31
C VAL A 474 18.80 6.25 9.03
N GLY A 475 17.90 5.90 9.96
CA GLY A 475 17.06 4.69 9.89
C GLY A 475 17.20 3.81 11.13
N SER A 476 16.44 2.70 11.18
CA SER A 476 16.54 1.70 12.26
C SER A 476 17.54 0.58 11.97
N GLU A 477 17.98 0.45 10.72
CA GLU A 477 18.87 -0.62 10.23
C GLU A 477 20.16 -0.03 9.63
N ASP A 478 21.19 -0.87 9.48
CA ASP A 478 22.44 -0.49 8.81
C ASP A 478 22.25 -0.33 7.30
N ASP A 479 22.85 0.72 6.74
CA ASP A 479 22.96 0.90 5.31
C ASP A 479 24.20 0.14 4.78
N PRO A 480 24.05 -0.82 3.85
CA PRO A 480 25.17 -1.65 3.38
C PRO A 480 26.31 -0.84 2.75
N ASP A 481 25.99 0.21 2.00
CA ASP A 481 26.98 1.07 1.35
C ASP A 481 27.78 1.90 2.37
N THR A 482 27.14 2.27 3.49
CA THR A 482 27.80 2.93 4.63
C THR A 482 28.76 2.00 5.34
N LEU A 483 28.36 0.75 5.56
CA LEU A 483 29.27 -0.25 6.15
C LEU A 483 30.49 -0.48 5.26
N GLU A 484 30.27 -0.57 3.94
CA GLU A 484 31.34 -0.73 2.97
C GLU A 484 32.24 0.52 2.89
N THR A 485 31.66 1.72 2.91
CA THR A 485 32.42 2.98 2.93
C THR A 485 33.25 3.10 4.19
N LEU A 486 32.69 2.79 5.37
CA LEU A 486 33.44 2.75 6.64
C LEU A 486 34.57 1.71 6.62
N ARG A 487 34.35 0.55 5.97
CA ARG A 487 35.37 -0.46 5.77
C ARG A 487 36.51 0.06 4.89
N ILE A 488 36.19 0.74 3.79
CA ILE A 488 37.16 1.42 2.91
C ILE A 488 37.91 2.53 3.65
N MET A 489 37.26 3.23 4.59
CA MET A 489 37.87 4.26 5.43
C MET A 489 38.78 3.67 6.54
N GLY A 490 38.80 2.35 6.73
CA GLY A 490 39.70 1.66 7.66
C GLY A 490 39.12 1.39 9.04
N TYR A 491 37.80 1.52 9.23
CA TYR A 491 37.16 1.19 10.51
C TYR A 491 37.05 -0.34 10.70
N PRO A 492 37.54 -0.90 11.83
CA PRO A 492 37.56 -2.35 12.05
C PRO A 492 36.18 -2.95 12.34
N ASP A 493 35.23 -2.15 12.84
CA ASP A 493 33.84 -2.54 13.07
C ASP A 493 32.87 -1.47 12.53
N PRO A 494 32.57 -1.51 11.22
CA PRO A 494 31.65 -0.57 10.59
C PRO A 494 30.24 -0.53 11.21
N ALA A 495 29.74 -1.69 11.67
CA ALA A 495 28.38 -1.80 12.22
C ALA A 495 28.26 -1.11 13.58
N LEU A 496 29.29 -1.22 14.43
CA LEU A 496 29.34 -0.51 15.70
C LEU A 496 29.40 1.01 15.49
N VAL A 497 30.28 1.49 14.61
CA VAL A 497 30.40 2.91 14.26
C VAL A 497 29.06 3.44 13.73
N SER A 498 28.45 2.70 12.81
CA SER A 498 27.17 3.07 12.22
C SER A 498 26.04 3.12 13.25
N SER A 499 25.96 2.14 14.15
CA SER A 499 25.00 2.12 15.26
C SER A 499 25.17 3.29 16.23
N GLN A 500 26.41 3.66 16.58
CA GLN A 500 26.67 4.79 17.48
C GLN A 500 26.24 6.12 16.87
N ILE A 501 26.58 6.36 15.61
CA ILE A 501 26.22 7.59 14.91
C ILE A 501 24.69 7.67 14.69
N ARG A 502 24.04 6.53 14.38
CA ARG A 502 22.57 6.45 14.34
C ARG A 502 21.93 6.83 15.67
N GLN A 503 22.48 6.39 16.80
CA GLN A 503 21.97 6.75 18.13
C GLN A 503 22.10 8.25 18.43
N TRP A 504 23.15 8.90 17.91
CA TRP A 504 23.29 10.36 17.98
C TRP A 504 22.22 11.06 17.15
N HIS A 505 21.97 10.59 15.92
CA HIS A 505 20.89 11.12 15.08
C HIS A 505 19.49 10.86 15.63
N ALA A 506 19.27 9.76 16.35
CA ALA A 506 18.03 9.48 17.06
C ALA A 506 17.79 10.40 18.28
N GLY A 507 18.73 11.30 18.61
CA GLY A 507 18.60 12.24 19.72
C GLY A 507 18.63 11.58 21.11
N ARG A 508 19.22 10.38 21.22
CA ARG A 508 19.35 9.67 22.50
C ARG A 508 20.25 10.43 23.49
N PHE A 509 21.23 11.17 22.97
CA PHE A 509 22.12 12.00 23.78
C PHE A 509 21.52 13.40 24.01
N PRO A 510 21.58 13.96 25.24
CA PRO A 510 21.02 15.29 25.53
C PRO A 510 21.50 16.39 24.60
N ALA A 511 22.78 16.37 24.21
CA ALA A 511 23.35 17.34 23.28
C ALA A 511 22.78 17.25 21.86
N MET A 512 22.16 16.13 21.49
CA MET A 512 21.60 15.86 20.15
C MET A 512 20.06 15.83 20.16
N ARG A 513 19.41 16.34 21.22
CA ARG A 513 17.94 16.41 21.29
C ARG A 513 17.35 17.53 20.44
N SER A 514 18.08 18.64 20.30
CA SER A 514 17.63 19.75 19.46
C SER A 514 17.89 19.43 17.99
N GLU A 515 16.97 19.90 17.15
CA GLU A 515 17.10 19.79 15.69
C GLU A 515 18.43 20.41 15.22
N LYS A 516 18.75 21.62 15.71
CA LYS A 516 19.99 22.35 15.40
C LYS A 516 21.28 21.60 15.77
N ALA A 517 21.27 20.80 16.83
CA ALA A 517 22.45 20.01 17.19
C ALA A 517 22.62 18.80 16.26
N ARG A 518 21.53 18.12 15.92
CA ARG A 518 21.54 17.05 14.91
C ARG A 518 21.89 17.59 13.52
N GLU A 519 21.56 18.85 13.23
CA GLU A 519 22.00 19.58 12.04
C GLU A 519 23.52 19.65 11.94
N ARG A 520 24.15 20.26 12.94
CA ARG A 520 25.61 20.38 13.08
C ARG A 520 26.29 19.02 13.03
N LEU A 521 25.70 18.02 13.67
CA LEU A 521 26.25 16.67 13.68
C LEU A 521 26.36 16.09 12.25
N THR A 522 25.32 16.19 11.42
CA THR A 522 25.37 15.69 10.03
C THR A 522 26.41 16.42 9.20
N GLU A 523 26.60 17.73 9.41
CA GLU A 523 27.61 18.52 8.69
C GLU A 523 29.03 18.09 9.08
N ILE A 524 29.24 17.72 10.34
CA ILE A 524 30.56 17.44 10.92
C ILE A 524 30.97 15.97 10.74
N ILE A 525 30.01 15.03 10.70
CA ILE A 525 30.29 13.58 10.61
C ILE A 525 31.25 13.22 9.46
N PRO A 526 31.06 13.71 8.21
CA PRO A 526 31.99 13.40 7.11
C PRO A 526 33.42 13.91 7.32
N PHE A 527 33.62 14.85 8.24
CA PHE A 527 34.95 15.35 8.63
C PHE A 527 35.50 14.67 9.89
N MET A 528 34.64 14.07 10.71
CA MET A 528 35.03 13.26 11.87
C MET A 528 35.43 11.84 11.50
N LEU A 529 34.87 11.32 10.41
CA LEU A 529 35.17 10.04 9.81
C LEU A 529 36.25 10.21 8.74
#